data_AF-A0A932LVL4-F1
#
_entry.id   AF-A0A932LVL4-F1
#
_cell.length_a   1.000
_cell.length_b   1.000
_cell.length_c   1.000
_cell.angle_alpha   90.00
_cell.angle_beta   90.00
_cell.angle_gamma   90.00
#
_symmetry.space_group_name_H-M   'P 1'
#
loop_
_entity.id
_entity.type
_entity.pdbx_description
1 polymer ?
#
loop_
_entity_poly.entity_id
_entity_poly.type
_entity_poly.pdbx_seq_one_letter_code
_entity_poly.pdbx_strand_id
1 'polypeptide(L)'
;MRLGNILLLLTLALVTIAASEQSIDYSADVLAPASTKQLWQKGWDNFGEPLNLNSSNITWALSNAKKLTVTFALVGATPNKLYQVGIHIFCNTAPAGFGQFPVTSNGGNCIPLVRQGVSGSVAAVEFGVVTTDKNGKGSFKVVVGPIASGTYKFEFTARDGAGCNLIGGAGNGTDCFADFQSPGPFGTLNTMVVP
;
A
#
# COMPACT_ATOMS: atom_id res chain seq x y z
N MET A 1 -95.83 -34.73 12.41
CA MET A 1 -94.48 -35.27 12.67
C MET A 1 -93.55 -34.80 11.57
N ARG A 2 -92.72 -33.78 11.84
CA ARG A 2 -91.64 -33.34 10.95
C ARG A 2 -90.39 -33.22 11.83
N LEU A 3 -89.46 -34.16 11.64
CA LEU A 3 -88.09 -34.05 12.15
C LEU A 3 -87.32 -33.10 11.23
N GLY A 4 -86.80 -32.01 11.78
CA GLY A 4 -85.89 -31.10 11.09
C GLY A 4 -84.45 -31.57 11.24
N ASN A 5 -83.79 -31.85 10.11
CA ASN A 5 -82.34 -32.05 10.02
C ASN A 5 -81.61 -30.75 10.35
N ILE A 6 -80.83 -30.74 11.43
CA ILE A 6 -79.87 -29.68 11.75
C ILE A 6 -78.56 -30.03 11.04
N LEU A 7 -78.27 -29.30 9.96
CA LEU A 7 -77.00 -29.34 9.25
C LEU A 7 -76.03 -28.37 9.97
N LEU A 8 -75.05 -28.92 10.69
CA LEU A 8 -74.02 -28.15 11.36
C LEU A 8 -72.92 -27.79 10.34
N LEU A 9 -72.87 -26.53 9.90
CA LEU A 9 -71.78 -26.01 9.06
C LEU A 9 -70.56 -25.73 9.94
N LEU A 10 -69.49 -26.50 9.73
CA LEU A 10 -68.16 -26.24 10.27
C LEU A 10 -67.48 -25.15 9.39
N THR A 11 -67.32 -23.94 9.91
CA THR A 11 -66.46 -22.92 9.28
C THR A 11 -65.01 -23.15 9.67
N LEU A 12 -64.18 -23.50 8.69
CA LEU A 12 -62.73 -23.60 8.79
C LEU A 12 -62.12 -22.19 8.71
N ALA A 13 -61.52 -21.69 9.78
CA ALA A 13 -60.75 -20.44 9.75
C ALA A 13 -59.30 -20.75 9.32
N LEU A 14 -58.93 -20.36 8.10
CA LEU A 14 -57.52 -20.31 7.70
C LEU A 14 -56.86 -19.09 8.35
N VAL A 15 -55.89 -19.32 9.22
CA VAL A 15 -54.95 -18.28 9.69
C VAL A 15 -53.77 -18.28 8.72
N THR A 16 -53.68 -17.25 7.88
CA THR A 16 -52.49 -16.96 7.07
C THR A 16 -51.47 -16.22 7.94
N ILE A 17 -50.38 -16.90 8.30
CA ILE A 17 -49.19 -16.24 8.88
C ILE A 17 -48.40 -15.65 7.71
N ALA A 18 -48.43 -14.33 7.56
CA ALA A 18 -47.50 -13.64 6.68
C ALA A 18 -46.11 -13.71 7.31
N ALA A 19 -45.21 -14.48 6.73
CA ALA A 19 -43.79 -14.40 7.06
C ALA A 19 -43.26 -13.08 6.49
N SER A 20 -42.91 -12.13 7.36
CA SER A 20 -42.15 -10.96 6.95
C SER A 20 -40.72 -11.41 6.63
N GLU A 21 -40.32 -11.32 5.37
CA GLU A 21 -38.91 -11.40 4.98
C GLU A 21 -38.20 -10.16 5.54
N GLN A 22 -37.62 -10.28 6.73
CA GLN A 22 -36.64 -9.30 7.17
C GLN A 22 -35.37 -9.56 6.36
N SER A 23 -35.12 -8.71 5.36
CA SER A 23 -33.82 -8.62 4.72
C SER A 23 -32.81 -8.17 5.78
N ILE A 24 -32.05 -9.11 6.31
CA ILE A 24 -30.84 -8.81 7.07
C ILE A 24 -29.88 -8.18 6.06
N ASP A 25 -29.77 -6.86 6.11
CA ASP A 25 -28.73 -6.11 5.42
C ASP A 25 -27.40 -6.53 6.06
N TYR A 26 -26.79 -7.57 5.50
CA TYR A 26 -25.40 -7.94 5.74
C TYR A 26 -24.53 -6.87 5.07
N SER A 27 -24.58 -5.65 5.60
CA SER A 27 -23.50 -4.71 5.42
C SER A 27 -22.29 -5.37 6.05
N ALA A 28 -21.53 -6.09 5.22
CA ALA A 28 -20.18 -6.48 5.55
C ALA A 28 -19.51 -5.17 5.93
N ASP A 29 -19.33 -4.95 7.23
CA ASP A 29 -18.41 -3.97 7.75
C ASP A 29 -17.07 -4.41 7.18
N VAL A 30 -16.74 -3.87 6.00
CA VAL A 30 -15.43 -4.06 5.38
C VAL A 30 -14.51 -3.32 6.31
N LEU A 31 -14.04 -4.02 7.34
CA LEU A 31 -13.03 -3.53 8.25
C LEU A 31 -11.94 -2.93 7.38
N ALA A 32 -11.76 -1.62 7.49
CA ALA A 32 -10.71 -0.94 6.75
C ALA A 32 -9.41 -1.71 7.04
N PRO A 33 -8.61 -2.03 6.00
CA PRO A 33 -7.44 -2.85 6.19
C PRO A 33 -6.55 -2.24 7.27
N ALA A 34 -6.12 -3.05 8.24
CA ALA A 34 -5.30 -2.60 9.34
C ALA A 34 -4.05 -1.89 8.79
N SER A 35 -3.85 -0.65 9.20
CA SER A 35 -2.72 0.15 8.73
C SER A 35 -1.48 -0.15 9.55
N THR A 36 -0.37 -0.45 8.88
CA THR A 36 0.95 -0.59 9.48
C THR A 36 1.63 0.78 9.49
N LYS A 37 2.15 1.20 10.65
CA LYS A 37 2.98 2.40 10.79
C LYS A 37 4.43 2.00 11.03
N GLN A 38 5.36 2.62 10.32
CA GLN A 38 6.80 2.38 10.44
C GLN A 38 7.54 3.71 10.48
N LEU A 39 8.64 3.76 11.24
CA LEU A 39 9.50 4.93 11.26
C LEU A 39 10.48 4.85 10.09
N TRP A 40 10.79 6.02 9.53
CA TRP A 40 11.93 6.11 8.63
C TRP A 40 13.23 5.83 9.37
N GLN A 41 14.20 5.28 8.64
CA GLN A 41 15.60 5.17 9.02
C GLN A 41 16.46 5.92 8.01
N LYS A 42 17.72 6.17 8.38
CA LYS A 42 18.73 6.62 7.42
C LYS A 42 18.80 5.63 6.26
N GLY A 43 18.81 6.13 5.03
CA GLY A 43 18.97 5.32 3.83
C GLY A 43 20.37 4.72 3.71
N TRP A 44 20.68 4.17 2.54
CA TRP A 44 21.92 3.43 2.31
C TRP A 44 22.91 4.11 1.38
N ASP A 45 22.54 5.24 0.77
CA ASP A 45 23.42 5.97 -0.14
C ASP A 45 23.92 7.30 0.47
N ASN A 46 23.05 8.01 1.22
CA ASN A 46 23.39 9.31 1.83
C ASN A 46 23.01 9.33 3.32
N PHE A 47 24.00 9.15 4.19
CA PHE A 47 23.79 9.11 5.65
C PHE A 47 23.74 10.49 6.33
N GLY A 48 24.02 11.55 5.56
CA GLY A 48 24.09 12.93 6.04
C GLY A 48 22.76 13.69 5.93
N GLU A 49 21.78 13.15 5.19
CA GLU A 49 20.50 13.82 5.00
C GLU A 49 19.77 14.00 6.35
N PRO A 50 19.32 15.23 6.68
CA PRO A 50 18.63 15.47 7.93
C PRO A 50 17.25 14.82 7.92
N LEU A 51 16.84 14.20 9.02
CA LEU A 51 15.47 13.75 9.25
C LEU A 51 15.23 13.57 10.75
N ASN A 52 14.05 13.95 11.25
CA ASN A 52 13.61 13.55 12.58
C ASN A 52 13.02 12.14 12.50
N LEU A 53 13.85 11.13 12.78
CA LEU A 53 13.48 9.70 12.71
C LEU A 53 12.39 9.30 13.73
N ASN A 54 12.18 10.10 14.79
CA ASN A 54 11.14 9.83 15.78
C ASN A 54 9.76 10.34 15.35
N SER A 55 9.71 11.26 14.39
CA SER A 55 8.46 11.88 13.91
C SER A 55 8.11 11.49 12.48
N SER A 56 9.11 11.25 11.65
CA SER A 56 8.95 10.86 10.25
C SER A 56 8.53 9.40 10.17
N ASN A 57 7.51 9.11 9.37
CA ASN A 57 6.94 7.78 9.30
C ASN A 57 6.31 7.47 7.94
N ILE A 58 6.02 6.19 7.77
CA ILE A 58 5.25 5.63 6.67
C ILE A 58 4.06 4.92 7.28
N THR A 59 2.87 5.18 6.74
CA THR A 59 1.67 4.42 7.09
C THR A 59 1.15 3.74 5.83
N TRP A 60 0.93 2.43 5.87
CA TRP A 60 0.46 1.69 4.71
C TRP A 60 -0.57 0.61 5.06
N ALA A 61 -1.46 0.31 4.12
CA ALA A 61 -2.49 -0.71 4.28
C ALA A 61 -2.82 -1.36 2.93
N LEU A 62 -2.98 -2.68 2.91
CA LEU A 62 -3.38 -3.45 1.74
C LEU A 62 -4.85 -3.87 1.87
N SER A 63 -5.68 -3.47 0.91
CA SER A 63 -7.11 -3.83 0.88
C SER A 63 -7.36 -5.15 0.14
N ASN A 64 -8.50 -5.79 0.41
CA ASN A 64 -8.99 -6.98 -0.31
C ASN A 64 -9.21 -6.73 -1.81
N ALA A 65 -9.36 -5.46 -2.21
CA ALA A 65 -9.44 -5.05 -3.62
C ALA A 65 -8.05 -4.99 -4.30
N LYS A 66 -7.02 -5.58 -3.69
CA LYS A 66 -5.63 -5.57 -4.18
C LYS A 66 -5.05 -4.16 -4.34
N LYS A 67 -5.49 -3.21 -3.51
CA LYS A 67 -4.99 -1.83 -3.50
C LYS A 67 -4.16 -1.56 -2.25
N LEU A 68 -2.92 -1.14 -2.44
CA LEU A 68 -2.01 -0.67 -1.40
C LEU A 68 -2.16 0.84 -1.24
N THR A 69 -2.61 1.30 -0.08
CA THR A 69 -2.58 2.73 0.27
C THR A 69 -1.32 3.00 1.07
N VAL A 70 -0.54 4.01 0.67
CA VAL A 70 0.69 4.42 1.38
C VAL A 70 0.63 5.91 1.63
N THR A 71 1.01 6.34 2.83
CA THR A 71 1.25 7.74 3.19
C THR A 71 2.68 7.86 3.68
N PHE A 72 3.48 8.66 2.99
CA PHE A 72 4.82 9.02 3.38
C PHE A 72 4.77 10.36 4.11
N ALA A 73 5.44 10.45 5.25
CA ALA A 73 5.54 11.69 6.03
C ALA A 73 7.01 11.93 6.43
N LEU A 74 7.55 13.06 6.01
CA LEU A 74 8.89 13.53 6.35
C LEU A 74 8.77 14.74 7.28
N VAL A 75 9.55 14.75 8.35
CA VAL A 75 9.62 15.84 9.33
C VAL A 75 11.08 16.11 9.65
N GLY A 76 11.51 17.36 9.52
CA GLY A 76 12.91 17.75 9.72
C GLY A 76 13.83 17.31 8.59
N ALA A 77 13.26 17.08 7.40
CA ALA A 77 14.01 16.88 6.16
C ALA A 77 14.60 18.20 5.65
N THR A 78 15.45 18.15 4.61
CA THR A 78 15.98 19.36 3.98
C THR A 78 14.81 20.21 3.46
N PRO A 79 14.70 21.50 3.84
CA PRO A 79 13.60 22.35 3.38
C PRO A 79 13.57 22.57 1.87
N ASN A 80 12.37 22.71 1.29
CA ASN A 80 12.15 22.97 -0.14
C ASN A 80 12.84 21.96 -1.08
N LYS A 81 12.97 20.71 -0.64
CA LYS A 81 13.60 19.61 -1.40
C LYS A 81 12.52 18.65 -1.90
N LEU A 82 12.77 18.07 -3.07
CA LEU A 82 11.99 16.97 -3.62
C LEU A 82 12.60 15.65 -3.14
N TYR A 83 11.76 14.75 -2.64
CA TYR A 83 12.14 13.38 -2.34
C TYR A 83 11.23 12.43 -3.11
N GLN A 84 11.80 11.64 -4.02
CA GLN A 84 11.04 10.63 -4.75
C GLN A 84 10.79 9.42 -3.85
N VAL A 85 9.52 9.09 -3.64
CA VAL A 85 9.12 8.02 -2.73
C VAL A 85 8.59 6.81 -3.50
N GLY A 86 8.90 5.62 -2.99
CA GLY A 86 8.61 4.38 -3.67
C GLY A 86 8.87 3.14 -2.83
N ILE A 87 8.94 2.00 -3.50
CA ILE A 87 9.36 0.72 -2.92
C ILE A 87 10.50 0.09 -3.73
N HIS A 88 11.36 -0.62 -3.03
CA HIS A 88 12.26 -1.62 -3.61
C HIS A 88 11.71 -3.00 -3.26
N ILE A 89 11.31 -3.77 -4.27
CA ILE A 89 10.82 -5.14 -4.14
C ILE A 89 12.00 -6.08 -4.25
N PHE A 90 12.21 -6.94 -3.25
CA PHE A 90 13.26 -7.94 -3.23
C PHE A 90 12.79 -9.22 -3.92
N CYS A 91 13.45 -9.57 -5.02
CA CYS A 91 12.97 -10.55 -5.98
C CYS A 91 14.10 -11.08 -6.88
N ASN A 92 13.79 -12.12 -7.66
CA ASN A 92 14.65 -12.57 -8.75
C ASN A 92 14.14 -12.04 -10.10
N THR A 93 12.83 -12.13 -10.32
CA THR A 93 12.12 -11.58 -11.47
C THR A 93 11.09 -10.55 -11.02
N ALA A 94 10.82 -9.56 -11.88
CA ALA A 94 9.92 -8.46 -11.61
C ALA A 94 8.83 -8.41 -12.69
N PRO A 95 7.55 -8.21 -12.32
CA PRO A 95 6.52 -7.89 -13.30
C PRO A 95 6.83 -6.54 -13.95
N ALA A 96 6.28 -6.29 -15.15
CA ALA A 96 6.47 -5.00 -15.84
C ALA A 96 5.85 -3.81 -15.08
N GLY A 97 4.87 -4.05 -14.21
CA GLY A 97 4.18 -3.04 -13.43
C GLY A 97 3.80 -3.51 -12.03
N PHE A 98 3.57 -2.54 -11.16
CA PHE A 98 3.09 -2.73 -9.80
C PHE A 98 1.90 -1.78 -9.58
N GLY A 99 0.70 -2.32 -9.79
CA GLY A 99 -0.49 -1.49 -10.01
C GLY A 99 -0.33 -0.66 -11.29
N GLN A 100 -0.60 0.64 -11.19
CA GLN A 100 -0.47 1.59 -12.28
C GLN A 100 0.97 2.10 -12.51
N PHE A 101 1.94 1.69 -11.68
CA PHE A 101 3.31 2.19 -11.75
C PHE A 101 4.22 1.24 -12.53
N PRO A 102 5.11 1.75 -13.39
CA PRO A 102 6.12 0.94 -14.04
C PRO A 102 7.12 0.41 -13.01
N VAL A 103 7.66 -0.78 -13.28
CA VAL A 103 8.71 -1.38 -12.46
C VAL A 103 10.05 -1.26 -13.17
N THR A 104 11.02 -0.64 -12.52
CA THR A 104 12.39 -0.57 -13.00
C THR A 104 13.14 -1.87 -12.70
N SER A 105 13.60 -2.54 -13.75
CA SER A 105 14.26 -3.84 -13.70
C SER A 105 15.29 -3.98 -14.84
N ASN A 106 16.12 -5.03 -14.79
CA ASN A 106 17.05 -5.39 -15.85
C ASN A 106 16.41 -6.43 -16.80
N GLY A 107 15.57 -5.94 -17.73
CA GLY A 107 14.87 -6.80 -18.69
C GLY A 107 13.91 -7.80 -18.03
N GLY A 108 13.21 -7.37 -16.98
CA GLY A 108 12.32 -8.23 -16.18
C GLY A 108 13.02 -8.97 -15.04
N ASN A 109 14.34 -8.87 -14.91
CA ASN A 109 15.07 -9.40 -13.76
C ASN A 109 15.35 -8.30 -12.72
N CYS A 110 15.32 -8.68 -11.44
CA CYS A 110 15.66 -7.76 -10.37
C CYS A 110 17.17 -7.45 -10.39
N ILE A 111 17.53 -6.21 -10.07
CA ILE A 111 18.89 -5.67 -10.20
C ILE A 111 19.68 -6.05 -8.93
N PRO A 112 20.84 -6.72 -9.06
CA PRO A 112 21.68 -7.03 -7.91
C PRO A 112 22.31 -5.74 -7.35
N LEU A 113 22.18 -5.56 -6.03
CA LEU A 113 22.74 -4.46 -5.27
C LEU A 113 23.47 -4.99 -4.04
N VAL A 114 24.51 -4.26 -3.64
CA VAL A 114 25.15 -4.41 -2.34
C VAL A 114 25.05 -3.07 -1.63
N ARG A 115 24.41 -3.07 -0.46
CA ARG A 115 24.18 -1.87 0.37
C ARG A 115 24.28 -2.25 1.83
N GLN A 116 24.92 -1.40 2.62
CA GLN A 116 25.10 -1.61 4.07
C GLN A 116 25.66 -3.00 4.43
N GLY A 117 26.54 -3.56 3.58
CA GLY A 117 27.15 -4.89 3.77
C GLY A 117 26.25 -6.08 3.41
N VAL A 118 25.03 -5.84 2.90
CA VAL A 118 24.08 -6.88 2.51
C VAL A 118 23.90 -6.90 1.00
N SER A 119 23.96 -8.10 0.42
CA SER A 119 23.64 -8.35 -0.99
C SER A 119 22.16 -8.67 -1.14
N GLY A 120 21.51 -8.08 -2.15
CA GLY A 120 20.13 -8.38 -2.50
C GLY A 120 19.83 -8.03 -3.96
N SER A 121 18.78 -8.63 -4.52
CA SER A 121 18.30 -8.29 -5.87
C SER A 121 16.96 -7.57 -5.75
N VAL A 122 16.86 -6.38 -6.35
CA VAL A 122 15.68 -5.52 -6.19
C VAL A 122 15.13 -4.99 -7.50
N ALA A 123 13.82 -4.78 -7.56
CA ALA A 123 13.18 -3.96 -8.56
C ALA A 123 12.60 -2.70 -7.90
N ALA A 124 12.76 -1.55 -8.54
CA ALA A 124 12.30 -0.28 -7.98
C ALA A 124 10.94 0.12 -8.57
N VAL A 125 10.07 0.68 -7.74
CA VAL A 125 8.79 1.27 -8.15
C VAL A 125 8.67 2.63 -7.51
N GLU A 126 8.49 3.64 -8.35
CA GLU A 126 8.51 5.04 -7.96
C GLU A 126 7.07 5.56 -7.95
N PHE A 127 6.55 5.91 -6.77
CA PHE A 127 5.13 6.24 -6.60
C PHE A 127 4.82 7.72 -6.79
N GLY A 128 5.80 8.59 -6.56
CA GLY A 128 5.62 10.03 -6.62
C GLY A 128 6.67 10.77 -5.80
N VAL A 129 6.36 12.00 -5.42
CA VAL A 129 7.33 12.91 -4.81
C VAL A 129 6.73 13.55 -3.57
N VAL A 130 7.49 13.57 -2.48
CA VAL A 130 7.25 14.45 -1.33
C VAL A 130 8.02 15.73 -1.55
N THR A 131 7.32 16.87 -1.60
CA THR A 131 7.96 18.19 -1.52
C THR A 131 7.92 18.66 -0.08
N THR A 132 9.08 19.00 0.49
CA THR A 132 9.15 19.55 1.84
C THR A 132 8.90 21.06 1.82
N ASP A 133 8.23 21.54 2.86
CA ASP A 133 8.04 22.97 3.09
C ASP A 133 9.32 23.64 3.59
N LYS A 134 9.25 24.96 3.84
CA LYS A 134 10.34 25.76 4.40
C LYS A 134 10.84 25.29 5.78
N ASN A 135 10.11 24.42 6.45
CA ASN A 135 10.45 23.86 7.76
C ASN A 135 10.85 22.37 7.66
N GLY A 136 11.03 21.83 6.45
CA GLY A 136 11.41 20.43 6.26
C GLY A 136 10.29 19.43 6.50
N LYS A 137 9.02 19.83 6.39
CA LYS A 137 7.86 18.95 6.52
C LYS A 137 7.23 18.68 5.16
N GLY A 138 6.90 17.43 4.88
CA GLY A 138 6.22 17.05 3.65
C GLY A 138 5.43 15.76 3.82
N SER A 139 4.36 15.60 3.05
CA SER A 139 3.63 14.34 2.99
C SER A 139 3.08 14.06 1.59
N PHE A 140 3.03 12.79 1.25
CA PHE A 140 2.47 12.28 -0.01
C PHE A 140 1.65 11.02 0.28
N LYS A 141 0.43 10.96 -0.25
CA LYS A 141 -0.44 9.78 -0.14
C LYS A 141 -0.76 9.24 -1.53
N VAL A 142 -0.65 7.93 -1.69
CA VAL A 142 -0.91 7.22 -2.94
C VAL A 142 -1.76 5.99 -2.69
N VAL A 143 -2.59 5.64 -3.67
CA VAL A 143 -3.29 4.36 -3.74
C VAL A 143 -2.79 3.63 -4.97
N VAL A 144 -2.10 2.50 -4.77
CA VAL A 144 -1.51 1.68 -5.81
C VAL A 144 -2.39 0.47 -6.04
N GLY A 145 -2.83 0.24 -7.28
CA GLY A 145 -3.46 -1.02 -7.66
C GLY A 145 -4.47 -0.91 -8.82
N PRO A 146 -5.06 -2.05 -9.21
CA PRO A 146 -4.91 -3.37 -8.57
C PRO A 146 -3.51 -3.96 -8.76
N ILE A 147 -2.94 -4.51 -7.69
CA ILE A 147 -1.63 -5.19 -7.70
C ILE A 147 -1.85 -6.67 -8.05
N ALA A 148 -0.93 -7.26 -8.82
CA ALA A 148 -0.97 -8.69 -9.12
C ALA A 148 -0.83 -9.52 -7.84
N SER A 149 -1.61 -10.60 -7.72
CA SER A 149 -1.55 -11.53 -6.59
C SER A 149 -0.15 -12.08 -6.38
N GLY A 150 0.23 -12.28 -5.13
CA GLY A 150 1.53 -12.82 -4.77
C GLY A 150 2.07 -12.30 -3.45
N THR A 151 3.21 -12.85 -3.04
CA THR A 151 3.94 -12.42 -1.85
C THR A 151 5.06 -11.49 -2.26
N TYR A 152 5.05 -10.27 -1.72
CA TYR A 152 6.05 -9.26 -1.98
C TYR A 152 6.86 -9.03 -0.71
N LYS A 153 8.19 -9.14 -0.85
CA LYS A 153 9.13 -8.67 0.17
C LYS A 153 9.69 -7.33 -0.29
N PHE A 154 9.65 -6.31 0.56
CA PHE A 154 9.96 -4.97 0.09
C PHE A 154 10.46 -4.04 1.19
N GLU A 155 11.08 -2.95 0.76
CA GLU A 155 11.42 -1.79 1.58
C GLU A 155 10.84 -0.55 0.94
N PHE A 156 10.47 0.43 1.75
CA PHE A 156 10.17 1.76 1.26
C PHE A 156 11.43 2.60 1.18
N THR A 157 11.49 3.49 0.20
CA THR A 157 12.59 4.44 0.05
C THR A 157 12.09 5.84 -0.24
N ALA A 158 12.84 6.82 0.23
CA ALA A 158 12.81 8.20 -0.27
C ALA A 158 14.18 8.49 -0.87
N ARG A 159 14.19 8.84 -2.15
CA ARG A 159 15.39 9.09 -2.94
C ARG A 159 15.57 10.58 -3.14
N ASP A 160 16.81 11.03 -3.27
CA ASP A 160 17.11 12.42 -3.59
C ASP A 160 16.45 12.80 -4.94
N GLY A 161 15.86 13.99 -4.99
CA GLY A 161 15.27 14.57 -6.20
C GLY A 161 13.96 13.94 -6.66
N ALA A 162 13.75 14.02 -7.99
CA ALA A 162 12.57 13.54 -8.69
C ALA A 162 12.93 13.12 -10.12
N GLY A 163 12.16 12.20 -10.70
CA GLY A 163 12.42 11.60 -12.00
C GLY A 163 13.37 10.39 -11.98
N CYS A 164 13.70 9.84 -10.81
CA CYS A 164 14.55 8.66 -10.75
C CYS A 164 13.92 7.49 -11.48
N ASN A 165 14.70 6.82 -12.33
CA ASN A 165 14.28 5.67 -13.13
C ASN A 165 13.13 5.94 -14.13
N LEU A 166 12.82 7.20 -14.43
CA LEU A 166 11.80 7.58 -15.40
C LEU A 166 12.45 8.09 -16.68
N ILE A 167 11.97 7.62 -17.84
CA ILE A 167 12.40 8.16 -19.14
C ILE A 167 11.99 9.64 -19.20
N GLY A 168 12.98 10.52 -19.43
CA GLY A 168 12.78 11.97 -19.41
C GLY A 168 12.65 12.59 -18.01
N GLY A 169 12.89 11.81 -16.95
CA GLY A 169 13.00 12.33 -15.59
C GLY A 169 14.28 13.14 -15.37
N ALA A 170 14.25 14.06 -14.40
CA ALA A 170 15.42 14.86 -14.03
C ALA A 170 16.49 14.05 -13.27
N GLY A 171 16.11 12.94 -12.63
CA GLY A 171 17.02 12.00 -11.94
C GLY A 171 17.71 11.02 -12.90
N ASN A 172 18.62 11.51 -13.74
CA ASN A 172 19.39 10.69 -14.70
C ASN A 172 20.69 10.11 -14.08
N GLY A 173 20.56 9.36 -12.98
CA GLY A 173 21.62 8.45 -12.51
C GLY A 173 22.28 8.84 -11.19
N THR A 174 23.07 9.90 -11.15
CA THR A 174 23.90 10.23 -9.96
C THR A 174 23.10 10.77 -8.78
N ASP A 175 21.85 11.19 -9.01
CA ASP A 175 21.10 12.02 -8.05
C ASP A 175 19.94 11.23 -7.42
N CYS A 176 20.00 9.90 -7.46
CA CYS A 176 18.94 9.00 -6.99
C CYS A 176 19.37 8.19 -5.76
N PHE A 177 20.16 8.82 -4.89
CA PHE A 177 20.57 8.22 -3.64
C PHE A 177 19.35 7.95 -2.76
N ALA A 178 19.23 6.74 -2.20
CA ALA A 178 18.28 6.48 -1.15
C ALA A 178 18.73 7.21 0.12
N ASP A 179 18.17 8.40 0.33
CA ASP A 179 18.37 9.25 1.51
C ASP A 179 17.73 8.61 2.75
N PHE A 180 16.54 8.02 2.59
CA PHE A 180 15.80 7.36 3.67
C PHE A 180 15.25 6.01 3.24
N GLN A 181 15.13 5.10 4.21
CA GLN A 181 14.59 3.75 4.01
C GLN A 181 13.67 3.33 5.16
N SER A 182 12.81 2.34 4.93
CA SER A 182 12.03 1.70 5.98
C SER A 182 11.67 0.26 5.58
N PRO A 183 11.75 -0.72 6.51
CA PRO A 183 12.10 -0.55 7.92
C PRO A 183 13.59 -0.31 8.17
N GLY A 184 14.48 -0.74 7.26
CA GLY A 184 15.93 -0.57 7.37
C GLY A 184 16.59 -1.37 8.51
N PRO A 185 17.91 -1.66 8.42
CA PRO A 185 18.81 -1.41 7.28
C PRO A 185 18.48 -2.29 6.06
N PHE A 186 19.14 -2.05 4.92
CA PHE A 186 18.92 -2.75 3.65
C PHE A 186 18.90 -4.28 3.82
N GLY A 187 17.88 -4.91 3.25
CA GLY A 187 17.57 -6.32 3.47
C GLY A 187 16.67 -6.59 4.67
N THR A 188 16.21 -5.57 5.41
CA THR A 188 15.20 -5.71 6.47
C THR A 188 13.83 -5.48 5.84
N LEU A 189 13.11 -6.57 5.59
CA LEU A 189 12.00 -6.54 4.65
C LEU A 189 10.64 -6.49 5.34
N ASN A 190 9.76 -5.64 4.84
CA ASN A 190 8.34 -5.86 4.95
C ASN A 190 7.92 -7.06 4.11
N THR A 191 6.84 -7.72 4.53
CA THR A 191 6.16 -8.72 3.70
C THR A 191 4.69 -8.36 3.59
N MET A 192 4.16 -8.39 2.37
CA MET A 192 2.72 -8.34 2.11
C MET A 192 2.30 -9.49 1.21
N VAL A 193 1.08 -9.98 1.43
CA VAL A 193 0.46 -10.99 0.58
C VAL A 193 -0.75 -10.35 -0.10
N VAL A 194 -0.66 -10.22 -1.42
CA VAL A 194 -1.76 -9.73 -2.26
C VAL A 194 -2.63 -10.94 -2.64
N PRO A 195 -3.92 -10.94 -2.28
CA PRO A 195 -4.83 -12.07 -2.54
C PRO A 195 -5.12 -12.25 -4.03
#